data_AF-A0A9D3LXA2-F1
#
_entry.id   AF-A0A9D3LXA2-F1
#
_cell.length_a   1.000
_cell.length_b   1.000
_cell.length_c   1.000
_cell.angle_alpha   90.00
_cell.angle_beta   90.00
_cell.angle_gamma   90.00
#
_symmetry.space_group_name_H-M   'P 1'
#
loop_
_entity.id
_entity.type
_entity.pdbx_description
1 polymer ?
#
loop_
_entity_poly.entity_id
_entity_poly.type
_entity_poly.pdbx_seq_one_letter_code
_entity_poly.pdbx_strand_id
1 'polypeptide(L)'
;MLPRLPLEKTLGCFNSLVGCTQCLKNGAETWCRWKLQWKRNYGFLPDDVKSVRSVVNPDISRIRNIGIMAHIDAGKTTTTERMLYYSGYTRALGDVDDGDTVTDFMVQERERGITIQSAAVTFDWKEHRINLIDTPGHVDFTVEVERALRVLDGAVAVFDASAGVEAQTLTVWRQADRHCVPRVCFLNKMDKPGASLHYSIESIKKKLKANPVLLQVNIGSGKGFTGLVDLITKEQVIWNVKSSSEDGRVFQKIPLSSSDNAELLSQAKEARSSLIEQCGFRRFLAPDLELLLGEFSENFDAVPSEKLRAAVRRVTLARKGVPVLCGSALKNKGVQPLLDAVTTYLPAPNERHLDLVRWYKDDLCALAFKVLHDKQRGPLVFVRIYSGTMKPQSAVHNINRNATERMSRLLMPFADQHVEIPSLTAGNIALTVGLKQTVTGDTIVSSKASAAAAERRALKEGEGEGRAEGARQSGPGWSGGPRTRVLLHR
;
A
#
# COMPACT_ATOMS: atom_id res chain seq x y z
N MET A 1 -37.72 12.00 -41.22
CA MET A 1 -37.99 13.03 -40.20
C MET A 1 -37.51 12.49 -38.86
N LEU A 2 -36.49 13.13 -38.28
CA LEU A 2 -35.97 12.86 -36.94
C LEU A 2 -36.98 13.30 -35.87
N PRO A 3 -36.89 12.74 -34.66
CA PRO A 3 -36.93 13.57 -33.46
C PRO A 3 -35.58 13.55 -32.76
N ARG A 4 -35.05 14.75 -32.52
CA ARG A 4 -33.94 15.04 -31.61
C ARG A 4 -34.50 15.24 -30.20
N LEU A 5 -33.89 14.63 -29.18
CA LEU A 5 -33.94 15.05 -27.77
C LEU A 5 -32.57 14.74 -27.12
N PRO A 6 -32.20 15.42 -26.01
CA PRO A 6 -30.94 16.17 -25.92
C PRO A 6 -29.88 15.57 -24.98
N LEU A 7 -28.66 16.11 -25.10
CA LEU A 7 -27.49 15.81 -24.28
C LEU A 7 -27.76 16.06 -22.78
N GLU A 8 -27.58 15.02 -21.97
CA GLU A 8 -27.27 15.14 -20.55
C GLU A 8 -25.83 14.70 -20.25
N LYS A 9 -25.20 15.51 -19.41
CA LYS A 9 -23.88 15.35 -18.82
C LYS A 9 -23.85 14.08 -17.94
N THR A 10 -23.14 13.05 -18.37
CA THR A 10 -22.50 12.05 -17.48
C THR A 10 -21.52 11.21 -18.31
N LEU A 11 -20.28 11.67 -18.46
CA LEU A 11 -19.22 10.83 -19.03
C LEU A 11 -18.60 9.97 -17.91
N GLY A 12 -19.31 8.90 -17.58
CA GLY A 12 -18.75 7.68 -17.00
C GLY A 12 -18.28 6.75 -18.13
N CYS A 13 -17.17 6.05 -17.88
CA CYS A 13 -16.57 4.98 -18.67
C CYS A 13 -17.40 4.41 -19.84
N PHE A 14 -16.94 4.62 -21.08
CA PHE A 14 -17.33 3.76 -22.21
C PHE A 14 -16.11 2.99 -22.74
N ASN A 15 -16.24 1.67 -22.71
CA ASN A 15 -15.35 0.69 -23.32
C ASN A 15 -15.34 0.86 -24.85
N SER A 16 -14.17 0.92 -25.47
CA SER A 16 -14.03 0.79 -26.92
C SER A 16 -14.11 -0.69 -27.34
N LEU A 17 -15.22 -1.08 -27.97
CA LEU A 17 -15.33 -2.31 -28.75
C LEU A 17 -14.53 -2.15 -30.06
N VAL A 18 -13.57 -3.04 -30.33
CA VAL A 18 -12.90 -3.12 -31.64
C VAL A 18 -12.75 -4.58 -32.09
N GLY A 19 -13.45 -4.93 -33.18
CA GLY A 19 -12.93 -5.76 -34.28
C GLY A 19 -13.09 -7.29 -34.22
N CYS A 20 -14.05 -7.83 -34.99
CA CYS A 20 -14.10 -9.24 -35.42
C CYS A 20 -13.02 -9.49 -36.49
N THR A 21 -12.14 -10.48 -36.33
CA THR A 21 -10.99 -10.70 -37.23
C THR A 21 -11.05 -11.92 -38.15
N GLN A 22 -12.07 -12.79 -38.09
CA GLN A 22 -12.25 -13.86 -39.10
C GLN A 22 -13.62 -14.54 -39.04
N CYS A 23 -14.35 -14.55 -40.16
CA CYS A 23 -15.51 -15.41 -40.39
C CYS A 23 -15.08 -16.55 -41.33
N LEU A 24 -15.05 -17.79 -40.83
CA LEU A 24 -14.90 -18.98 -41.67
C LEU A 24 -16.29 -19.57 -41.91
N LYS A 25 -16.70 -19.68 -43.19
CA LYS A 25 -17.96 -20.33 -43.60
C LYS A 25 -17.70 -21.80 -43.89
N ASN A 26 -18.41 -22.70 -43.23
CA ASN A 26 -18.64 -24.08 -43.67
C ASN A 26 -20.11 -24.40 -43.49
N GLY A 27 -20.90 -24.33 -44.57
CA GLY A 27 -22.32 -24.69 -44.56
C GLY A 27 -23.22 -23.75 -43.73
N ALA A 28 -24.40 -24.25 -43.36
CA ALA A 28 -25.55 -23.50 -42.86
C ALA A 28 -25.44 -22.97 -41.42
N GLU A 29 -24.27 -23.04 -40.78
CA GLU A 29 -24.06 -22.51 -39.44
C GLU A 29 -22.86 -21.55 -39.39
N THR A 30 -23.12 -20.30 -39.01
CA THR A 30 -22.11 -19.29 -38.70
C THR A 30 -21.73 -19.37 -37.22
N TRP A 31 -20.50 -19.78 -36.93
CA TRP A 31 -19.94 -19.78 -35.58
C TRP A 31 -19.02 -18.57 -35.37
N CYS A 32 -19.41 -17.64 -34.48
CA CYS A 32 -18.52 -16.56 -34.02
C CYS A 32 -17.75 -17.02 -32.78
N ARG A 33 -16.44 -17.24 -32.92
CA ARG A 33 -15.55 -17.45 -31.75
C ARG A 33 -15.17 -16.10 -31.15
N TRP A 34 -15.97 -15.62 -30.20
CA TRP A 34 -15.65 -14.43 -29.42
C TRP A 34 -14.46 -14.73 -28.48
N LYS A 35 -13.23 -14.39 -28.90
CA LYS A 35 -12.13 -14.21 -27.95
C LYS A 35 -12.37 -12.87 -27.25
N LEU A 36 -12.97 -12.91 -26.06
CA LEU A 36 -12.99 -11.78 -25.13
C LEU A 36 -11.56 -11.47 -24.67
N GLN A 37 -10.79 -10.73 -25.47
CA GLN A 37 -9.54 -10.12 -25.03
C GLN A 37 -9.88 -8.83 -24.28
N TRP A 38 -9.94 -8.91 -22.96
CA TRP A 38 -10.00 -7.74 -22.10
C TRP A 38 -8.61 -7.10 -22.05
N LYS A 39 -8.34 -6.16 -22.96
CA LYS A 39 -7.23 -5.21 -22.81
C LYS A 39 -7.61 -4.22 -21.70
N ARG A 40 -7.15 -4.47 -20.47
CA ARG A 40 -7.17 -3.45 -19.43
C ARG A 40 -5.97 -2.52 -19.66
N ASN A 41 -6.24 -1.33 -20.16
CA ASN A 41 -5.27 -0.25 -20.12
C ASN A 41 -5.25 0.32 -18.70
N TYR A 42 -4.20 0.05 -17.94
CA TYR A 42 -3.83 0.94 -16.85
C TYR A 42 -3.03 2.09 -17.48
N GLY A 43 -3.75 3.06 -18.02
CA GLY A 43 -3.16 4.19 -18.69
C GLY A 43 -4.20 5.28 -18.91
N PHE A 44 -3.92 6.46 -18.37
CA PHE A 44 -4.47 7.70 -18.88
C PHE A 44 -3.93 7.93 -20.30
N LEU A 45 -4.49 8.93 -21.00
CA LEU A 45 -3.94 9.37 -22.28
C LEU A 45 -2.43 9.64 -22.12
N PRO A 46 -1.59 9.28 -23.11
CA PRO A 46 -0.12 9.34 -23.01
C PRO A 46 0.46 10.68 -22.53
N ASP A 47 -0.28 11.79 -22.72
CA ASP A 47 0.19 13.15 -22.49
C ASP A 47 -0.36 13.82 -21.21
N ASP A 48 -1.31 13.18 -20.50
CA ASP A 48 -1.95 13.78 -19.33
C ASP A 48 -1.27 13.32 -18.03
N VAL A 49 -0.44 14.19 -17.45
CA VAL A 49 0.07 14.01 -16.09
C VAL A 49 -1.05 14.35 -15.13
N LYS A 50 -1.40 13.44 -14.21
CA LYS A 50 -2.34 13.76 -13.15
C LYS A 50 -1.78 14.93 -12.34
N SER A 51 -2.46 16.08 -12.42
CA SER A 51 -2.23 17.11 -11.43
C SER A 51 -2.73 16.60 -10.07
N VAL A 52 -1.98 16.86 -9.01
CA VAL A 52 -2.30 16.55 -7.59
C VAL A 52 -3.65 17.18 -7.13
N ARG A 53 -4.40 17.83 -8.03
CA ARG A 53 -5.54 18.71 -7.75
C ARG A 53 -6.92 18.05 -7.87
N SER A 54 -7.06 16.81 -8.35
CA SER A 54 -8.41 16.29 -8.71
C SER A 54 -9.33 16.01 -7.51
N VAL A 55 -8.80 15.65 -6.34
CA VAL A 55 -9.58 15.51 -5.09
C VAL A 55 -8.70 15.94 -3.90
N VAL A 56 -9.00 17.02 -3.20
CA VAL A 56 -8.11 17.45 -2.09
C VAL A 56 -8.25 16.55 -0.87
N ASN A 57 -9.47 16.11 -0.53
CA ASN A 57 -9.76 15.29 0.65
C ASN A 57 -10.63 14.08 0.27
N PRO A 58 -10.05 12.90 -0.01
CA PRO A 58 -10.81 11.67 -0.20
C PRO A 58 -11.40 11.19 1.13
N ASP A 59 -12.41 10.33 1.06
CA ASP A 59 -12.91 9.61 2.24
C ASP A 59 -11.77 8.82 2.90
N ILE A 60 -11.75 8.81 4.23
CA ILE A 60 -10.72 8.14 5.04
C ILE A 60 -10.61 6.65 4.71
N SER A 61 -11.73 6.01 4.32
CA SER A 61 -11.78 4.61 3.89
C SER A 61 -10.98 4.35 2.60
N ARG A 62 -10.75 5.39 1.80
CA ARG A 62 -10.04 5.35 0.51
C ARG A 62 -8.59 5.81 0.60
N ILE A 63 -8.09 6.10 1.81
CA ILE A 63 -6.68 6.47 2.01
C ILE A 63 -5.87 5.22 2.39
N ARG A 64 -4.65 5.13 1.88
CA ARG A 64 -3.64 4.13 2.25
C ARG A 64 -2.34 4.85 2.58
N ASN A 65 -1.93 4.81 3.84
CA ASN A 65 -0.61 5.34 4.25
C ASN A 65 0.35 4.17 4.34
N ILE A 66 1.27 4.09 3.38
CA ILE A 66 2.16 2.95 3.21
C ILE A 66 3.62 3.36 3.25
N GLY A 67 4.47 2.47 3.76
CA GLY A 67 5.91 2.57 3.58
C GLY A 67 6.46 1.41 2.79
N ILE A 68 7.51 1.65 2.01
CA ILE A 68 8.26 0.58 1.34
C ILE A 68 9.44 0.21 2.22
N MET A 69 9.50 -1.05 2.66
CA MET A 69 10.59 -1.61 3.48
C MET A 69 11.33 -2.69 2.72
N ALA A 70 12.65 -2.71 2.79
CA ALA A 70 13.47 -3.72 2.12
C ALA A 70 14.94 -3.62 2.51
N HIS A 71 15.69 -4.68 2.24
CA HIS A 71 17.15 -4.63 2.23
C HIS A 71 17.69 -3.66 1.16
N ILE A 72 18.99 -3.33 1.28
CA ILE A 72 19.76 -2.59 0.28
C ILE A 72 19.65 -3.35 -1.04
N ASP A 73 19.54 -2.62 -2.14
CA ASP A 73 19.43 -3.16 -3.50
C ASP A 73 18.24 -4.07 -3.77
N ALA A 74 17.29 -4.30 -2.86
CA ALA A 74 16.08 -5.07 -3.16
C ALA A 74 15.16 -4.39 -4.19
N GLY A 75 15.44 -3.13 -4.56
CA GLY A 75 14.71 -2.34 -5.55
C GLY A 75 13.52 -1.56 -4.97
N LYS A 76 13.69 -0.95 -3.79
CA LYS A 76 12.67 -0.07 -3.16
C LYS A 76 12.35 1.12 -4.04
N THR A 77 13.35 1.97 -4.26
CA THR A 77 13.27 3.18 -5.09
C THR A 77 12.75 2.85 -6.47
N THR A 78 13.30 1.82 -7.11
CA THR A 78 12.83 1.32 -8.41
C THR A 78 11.33 1.02 -8.36
N THR A 79 10.87 0.30 -7.34
CA THR A 79 9.43 -0.01 -7.18
C THR A 79 8.61 1.27 -6.98
N THR A 80 9.07 2.21 -6.16
CA THR A 80 8.43 3.53 -5.95
C THR A 80 8.28 4.30 -7.26
N GLU A 81 9.34 4.42 -8.05
CA GLU A 81 9.32 5.11 -9.35
C GLU A 81 8.30 4.50 -10.31
N ARG A 82 8.22 3.15 -10.36
CA ARG A 82 7.24 2.47 -11.22
C ARG A 82 5.82 2.71 -10.70
N MET A 83 5.60 2.80 -9.39
CA MET A 83 4.30 3.18 -8.84
C MET A 83 3.87 4.59 -9.28
N LEU A 84 4.79 5.56 -9.27
CA LEU A 84 4.54 6.93 -9.72
C LEU A 84 4.26 7.00 -11.23
N TYR A 85 5.02 6.23 -12.01
CA TYR A 85 4.84 6.16 -13.46
C TYR A 85 3.49 5.57 -13.85
N TYR A 86 3.12 4.42 -13.27
CA TYR A 86 1.83 3.78 -13.61
C TYR A 86 0.62 4.57 -13.09
N SER A 87 0.77 5.30 -11.98
CA SER A 87 -0.30 6.17 -11.49
C SER A 87 -0.47 7.45 -12.31
N GLY A 88 0.44 7.74 -13.24
CA GLY A 88 0.39 8.89 -14.15
C GLY A 88 0.93 10.19 -13.56
N TYR A 89 1.71 10.10 -12.48
CA TYR A 89 2.30 11.27 -11.81
C TYR A 89 3.72 11.58 -12.31
N THR A 90 4.38 10.64 -13.00
CA THR A 90 5.64 10.86 -13.73
C THR A 90 5.49 10.51 -15.21
N ARG A 91 6.15 11.29 -16.07
CA ARG A 91 6.13 11.09 -17.54
C ARG A 91 7.14 10.04 -18.01
N ALA A 92 8.24 9.90 -17.28
CA ALA A 92 9.33 8.99 -17.59
C ALA A 92 9.51 7.96 -16.47
N LEU A 93 10.07 6.81 -16.82
CA LEU A 93 10.54 5.83 -15.86
C LEU A 93 11.86 6.35 -15.28
N GLY A 94 11.88 6.77 -14.02
CA GLY A 94 13.12 7.14 -13.33
C GLY A 94 14.01 5.92 -13.14
N ASP A 95 15.31 6.08 -13.37
CA ASP A 95 16.33 5.07 -13.05
C ASP A 95 17.23 5.56 -11.91
N VAL A 96 17.55 4.64 -11.00
CA VAL A 96 18.45 4.90 -9.87
C VAL A 96 19.87 5.06 -10.40
N ASP A 97 20.26 4.26 -11.39
CA ASP A 97 21.61 4.28 -11.96
C ASP A 97 21.88 5.58 -12.73
N ASP A 98 20.84 6.16 -13.35
CA ASP A 98 20.91 7.42 -14.08
C ASP A 98 20.71 8.65 -13.14
N GLY A 99 20.33 8.43 -11.88
CA GLY A 99 20.08 9.51 -10.91
C GLY A 99 18.83 10.35 -11.18
N ASP A 100 17.92 9.85 -12.02
CA ASP A 100 16.70 10.55 -12.48
C ASP A 100 15.46 10.19 -11.65
N THR A 101 15.64 9.59 -10.48
CA THR A 101 14.53 9.23 -9.59
C THR A 101 13.93 10.47 -8.92
N VAL A 102 12.62 10.40 -8.70
CA VAL A 102 11.86 11.43 -7.99
C VAL A 102 12.14 11.39 -6.50
N THR A 103 12.38 10.19 -5.94
CA THR A 103 12.56 10.03 -4.48
C THR A 103 13.98 10.28 -3.99
N ASP A 104 15.02 9.96 -4.78
CA ASP A 104 16.42 10.22 -4.40
C ASP A 104 16.88 11.57 -4.95
N PHE A 105 16.44 12.65 -4.31
CA PHE A 105 16.71 14.03 -4.76
C PHE A 105 18.04 14.59 -4.24
N MET A 106 18.69 13.96 -3.27
CA MET A 106 20.00 14.42 -2.79
C MET A 106 21.12 13.98 -3.72
N VAL A 107 22.11 14.86 -3.95
CA VAL A 107 23.30 14.54 -4.74
C VAL A 107 24.02 13.32 -4.16
N GLN A 108 24.12 13.21 -2.83
CA GLN A 108 24.76 12.08 -2.15
C GLN A 108 24.00 10.76 -2.33
N GLU A 109 22.68 10.80 -2.50
CA GLU A 109 21.87 9.61 -2.76
C GLU A 109 22.13 9.10 -4.17
N ARG A 110 22.15 10.01 -5.15
CA ARG A 110 22.44 9.71 -6.57
C ARG A 110 23.86 9.19 -6.76
N GLU A 111 24.85 9.82 -6.13
CA GLU A 111 26.25 9.39 -6.21
C GLU A 111 26.49 8.00 -5.60
N ARG A 112 25.72 7.62 -4.57
CA ARG A 112 25.91 6.36 -3.85
C ARG A 112 24.91 5.27 -4.24
N GLY A 113 23.88 5.59 -5.03
CA GLY A 113 22.81 4.67 -5.40
C GLY A 113 21.99 4.14 -4.21
N ILE A 114 21.94 4.89 -3.09
CA ILE A 114 21.20 4.49 -1.88
C ILE A 114 20.27 5.60 -1.42
N THR A 115 19.09 5.20 -0.92
CA THR A 115 18.18 6.12 -0.22
C THR A 115 18.71 6.41 1.18
N ILE A 116 19.05 7.67 1.44
CA ILE A 116 19.59 8.18 2.71
C ILE A 116 18.45 8.75 3.54
N GLN A 117 17.58 9.54 2.90
CA GLN A 117 16.48 10.24 3.54
C GLN A 117 15.13 9.74 3.00
N SER A 118 14.14 9.60 3.89
CA SER A 118 12.81 9.16 3.47
C SER A 118 12.14 10.18 2.55
N ALA A 119 11.57 9.74 1.43
CA ALA A 119 10.77 10.62 0.57
C ALA A 119 9.29 10.37 0.84
N ALA A 120 8.50 11.44 1.01
CA ALA A 120 7.05 11.32 1.13
C ALA A 120 6.40 11.78 -0.18
N VAL A 121 5.59 10.91 -0.77
CA VAL A 121 4.92 11.16 -2.05
C VAL A 121 3.45 10.79 -1.95
N THR A 122 2.58 11.68 -2.41
CA THR A 122 1.13 11.45 -2.45
C THR A 122 0.68 11.29 -3.89
N PHE A 123 0.02 10.18 -4.20
CA PHE A 123 -0.53 9.92 -5.53
C PHE A 123 -1.83 9.10 -5.45
N ASP A 124 -2.63 9.15 -6.51
CA ASP A 124 -3.90 8.45 -6.57
C ASP A 124 -3.83 7.23 -7.51
N TRP A 125 -4.19 6.06 -6.98
CA TRP A 125 -4.35 4.83 -7.75
C TRP A 125 -5.81 4.37 -7.71
N LYS A 126 -6.44 4.29 -8.88
CA LYS A 126 -7.90 4.10 -9.00
C LYS A 126 -8.64 5.15 -8.16
N GLU A 127 -9.58 4.73 -7.33
CA GLU A 127 -10.36 5.58 -6.42
C GLU A 127 -9.71 5.78 -5.04
N HIS A 128 -8.45 5.37 -4.87
CA HIS A 128 -7.74 5.42 -3.59
C HIS A 128 -6.57 6.41 -3.62
N ARG A 129 -6.37 7.10 -2.50
CA ARG A 129 -5.18 7.90 -2.25
C ARG A 129 -4.11 7.06 -1.57
N ILE A 130 -2.91 7.10 -2.11
CA ILE A 130 -1.73 6.46 -1.54
C ILE A 130 -0.78 7.57 -1.07
N ASN A 131 -0.54 7.60 0.23
CA ASN A 131 0.52 8.40 0.83
C ASN A 131 1.68 7.45 1.10
N LEU A 132 2.70 7.52 0.26
CA LEU A 132 3.86 6.65 0.29
C LEU A 132 5.02 7.35 1.02
N ILE A 133 5.63 6.64 1.96
CA ILE A 133 6.92 7.03 2.55
C ILE A 133 7.96 6.01 2.08
N ASP A 134 8.87 6.43 1.21
CA ASP A 134 10.01 5.59 0.86
C ASP A 134 11.00 5.60 2.01
N THR A 135 11.40 4.43 2.49
CA THR A 135 12.24 4.32 3.70
C THR A 135 13.65 3.87 3.35
N PRO A 136 14.69 4.41 4.05
CA PRO A 136 16.05 3.96 3.86
C PRO A 136 16.21 2.45 4.08
N GLY A 137 17.02 1.81 3.22
CA GLY A 137 17.32 0.38 3.31
C GLY A 137 18.50 0.02 4.18
N HIS A 138 19.33 1.02 4.51
CA HIS A 138 20.60 0.84 5.20
C HIS A 138 20.41 0.83 6.72
N VAL A 139 21.24 0.06 7.43
CA VAL A 139 21.17 -0.09 8.90
C VAL A 139 21.44 1.21 9.65
N ASP A 140 22.25 2.09 9.08
CA ASP A 140 22.62 3.37 9.69
C ASP A 140 21.44 4.34 9.82
N PHE A 141 20.37 4.12 9.06
CA PHE A 141 19.17 4.97 9.04
C PHE A 141 17.96 4.33 9.74
N THR A 142 18.21 3.35 10.61
CA THR A 142 17.16 2.62 11.36
C THR A 142 16.25 3.51 12.19
N VAL A 143 16.74 4.65 12.70
CA VAL A 143 15.92 5.63 13.44
C VAL A 143 14.86 6.28 12.53
N GLU A 144 15.21 6.55 11.27
CA GLU A 144 14.27 7.11 10.30
C GLU A 144 13.21 6.09 9.89
N VAL A 145 13.61 4.83 9.69
CA VAL A 145 12.69 3.72 9.44
C VAL A 145 11.70 3.56 10.61
N GLU A 146 12.17 3.63 11.85
CA GLU A 146 11.30 3.52 13.04
C GLU A 146 10.28 4.68 13.12
N ARG A 147 10.70 5.90 12.79
CA ARG A 147 9.82 7.08 12.74
C ARG A 147 8.77 6.96 11.64
N ALA A 148 9.16 6.50 10.45
CA ALA A 148 8.23 6.25 9.35
C ALA A 148 7.20 5.18 9.74
N LEU A 149 7.63 4.04 10.26
CA LEU A 149 6.73 2.95 10.65
C LEU A 149 5.71 3.34 11.73
N ARG A 150 6.02 4.32 12.58
CA ARG A 150 5.09 4.83 13.60
C ARG A 150 3.88 5.56 12.99
N VAL A 151 4.04 6.23 11.84
CA VAL A 151 2.96 7.01 11.21
C VAL A 151 2.19 6.25 10.13
N LEU A 152 2.71 5.09 9.72
CA LEU A 152 2.15 4.29 8.65
C LEU A 152 1.02 3.38 9.12
N ASP A 153 0.04 3.19 8.24
CA ASP A 153 -1.07 2.28 8.48
C ASP A 153 -0.73 0.88 7.96
N GLY A 154 -0.02 0.79 6.84
CA GLY A 154 0.46 -0.45 6.23
C GLY A 154 1.87 -0.33 5.66
N ALA A 155 2.43 -1.43 5.16
CA ALA A 155 3.72 -1.41 4.50
C ALA A 155 3.84 -2.46 3.38
N VAL A 156 4.72 -2.17 2.42
CA VAL A 156 5.12 -3.11 1.36
C VAL A 156 6.54 -3.57 1.65
N ALA A 157 6.70 -4.86 1.94
CA ALA A 157 7.99 -5.48 2.17
C ALA A 157 8.54 -6.03 0.85
N VAL A 158 9.58 -5.40 0.31
CA VAL A 158 10.23 -5.81 -0.93
C VAL A 158 11.40 -6.74 -0.61
N PHE A 159 11.51 -7.84 -1.37
CA PHE A 159 12.58 -8.82 -1.25
C PHE A 159 13.20 -9.06 -2.63
N ASP A 160 14.50 -9.31 -2.68
CA ASP A 160 15.12 -9.88 -3.88
C ASP A 160 14.76 -11.38 -3.94
N ALA A 161 14.07 -11.81 -5.01
CA ALA A 161 13.61 -13.17 -5.17
C ALA A 161 14.75 -14.21 -5.31
N SER A 162 15.99 -13.76 -5.56
CA SER A 162 17.17 -14.61 -5.59
C SER A 162 17.81 -14.81 -4.21
N ALA A 163 17.74 -13.80 -3.34
CA ALA A 163 18.36 -13.80 -2.01
C ALA A 163 17.38 -14.16 -0.88
N GLY A 164 16.08 -13.90 -1.07
CA GLY A 164 15.05 -14.13 -0.06
C GLY A 164 15.19 -13.15 1.12
N VAL A 165 15.07 -13.66 2.35
CA VAL A 165 15.18 -12.84 3.57
C VAL A 165 16.63 -12.65 3.98
N GLU A 166 17.05 -11.40 4.07
CA GLU A 166 18.39 -10.97 4.47
C GLU A 166 18.44 -10.42 5.91
N ALA A 167 19.64 -10.18 6.42
CA ALA A 167 19.86 -9.81 7.83
C ALA A 167 19.15 -8.49 8.20
N GLN A 168 19.20 -7.49 7.33
CA GLN A 168 18.60 -6.18 7.55
C GLN A 168 17.07 -6.25 7.44
N THR A 169 16.56 -7.13 6.57
CA THR A 169 15.12 -7.37 6.46
C THR A 169 14.54 -7.86 7.78
N LEU A 170 15.28 -8.66 8.57
CA LEU A 170 14.85 -9.06 9.92
C LEU A 170 14.69 -7.86 10.86
N THR A 171 15.61 -6.91 10.82
CA THR A 171 15.57 -5.72 11.69
C THR A 171 14.36 -4.85 11.38
N VAL A 172 14.14 -4.54 10.10
CA VAL A 172 13.00 -3.71 9.68
C VAL A 172 11.67 -4.46 9.90
N TRP A 173 11.65 -5.78 9.70
CA TRP A 173 10.48 -6.60 9.99
C TRP A 173 10.09 -6.54 11.48
N ARG A 174 11.07 -6.66 12.38
CA ARG A 174 10.84 -6.53 13.83
C ARG A 174 10.38 -5.12 14.22
N GLN A 175 10.88 -4.07 13.57
CA GLN A 175 10.38 -2.70 13.77
C GLN A 175 8.90 -2.59 13.37
N ALA A 176 8.51 -3.16 12.23
CA ALA A 176 7.12 -3.17 11.79
C ALA A 176 6.22 -4.00 12.73
N ASP A 177 6.73 -5.12 13.27
CA ASP A 177 6.04 -5.89 14.30
C ASP A 177 5.78 -5.07 15.57
N ARG A 178 6.79 -4.30 16.02
CA ARG A 178 6.68 -3.41 17.19
C ARG A 178 5.59 -2.36 17.01
N HIS A 179 5.41 -1.82 15.81
CA HIS A 179 4.37 -0.83 15.48
C HIS A 179 3.07 -1.45 14.96
N CYS A 180 2.96 -2.78 15.05
CA CYS A 180 1.78 -3.51 14.64
C CYS A 180 1.35 -3.22 13.21
N VAL A 181 2.27 -3.00 12.26
CA VAL A 181 1.97 -2.59 10.88
C VAL A 181 1.63 -3.82 10.02
N PRO A 182 0.40 -3.93 9.47
CA PRO A 182 0.07 -4.92 8.43
C PRO A 182 0.91 -4.72 7.18
N ARG A 183 1.29 -5.83 6.55
CA ARG A 183 2.24 -5.82 5.44
C ARG A 183 1.74 -6.63 4.26
N VAL A 184 2.23 -6.29 3.09
CA VAL A 184 2.20 -7.11 1.88
C VAL A 184 3.64 -7.34 1.43
N CYS A 185 4.00 -8.55 1.05
CA CYS A 185 5.33 -8.87 0.51
C CYS A 185 5.33 -8.81 -1.01
N PHE A 186 6.39 -8.23 -1.57
CA PHE A 186 6.67 -8.20 -3.00
C PHE A 186 8.03 -8.83 -3.27
N LEU A 187 8.01 -10.00 -3.92
CA LEU A 187 9.21 -10.69 -4.39
C LEU A 187 9.63 -10.07 -5.73
N ASN A 188 10.56 -9.14 -5.65
CA ASN A 188 11.08 -8.38 -6.78
C ASN A 188 12.25 -9.11 -7.46
N LYS A 189 12.67 -8.62 -8.62
CA LYS A 189 13.78 -9.15 -9.42
C LYS A 189 13.59 -10.59 -9.88
N MET A 190 12.35 -10.97 -10.19
CA MET A 190 12.04 -12.29 -10.78
C MET A 190 12.72 -12.53 -12.14
N ASP A 191 13.30 -11.50 -12.76
CA ASP A 191 14.09 -11.55 -13.98
C ASP A 191 15.55 -12.01 -13.78
N LYS A 192 16.05 -12.04 -12.52
CA LYS A 192 17.41 -12.48 -12.23
C LYS A 192 17.59 -13.99 -12.41
N PRO A 193 18.77 -14.45 -12.86
CA PRO A 193 19.12 -15.87 -12.76
C PRO A 193 19.14 -16.28 -11.28
N GLY A 194 18.50 -17.40 -10.95
CA GLY A 194 18.38 -17.88 -9.57
C GLY A 194 17.19 -17.30 -8.79
N ALA A 195 16.37 -16.43 -9.39
CA ALA A 195 15.11 -16.02 -8.77
C ALA A 195 14.19 -17.22 -8.56
N SER A 196 13.75 -17.42 -7.31
CA SER A 196 12.89 -18.56 -6.95
C SER A 196 11.80 -18.15 -5.97
N LEU A 197 10.56 -18.34 -6.42
CA LEU A 197 9.36 -18.08 -5.64
C LEU A 197 9.33 -18.98 -4.40
N HIS A 198 9.54 -20.29 -4.59
CA HIS A 198 9.51 -21.29 -3.52
C HIS A 198 10.58 -21.00 -2.46
N TYR A 199 11.82 -20.73 -2.88
CA TYR A 199 12.91 -20.39 -1.96
C TYR A 199 12.58 -19.15 -1.12
N SER A 200 12.07 -18.10 -1.76
CA SER A 200 11.73 -16.85 -1.08
C SER A 200 10.62 -17.03 -0.05
N ILE A 201 9.57 -17.81 -0.39
CA ILE A 201 8.48 -18.14 0.52
C ILE A 201 8.99 -18.94 1.73
N GLU A 202 9.81 -19.95 1.51
CA GLU A 202 10.41 -20.74 2.59
C GLU A 202 11.34 -19.90 3.47
N SER A 203 12.08 -18.96 2.87
CA SER A 203 12.92 -18.00 3.60
C SER A 203 12.08 -17.10 4.51
N ILE A 204 10.93 -16.60 4.02
CA ILE A 204 9.97 -15.83 4.81
C ILE A 204 9.42 -16.65 5.98
N LYS A 205 9.01 -17.90 5.74
CA LYS A 205 8.52 -18.79 6.81
C LYS A 205 9.59 -19.04 7.88
N LYS A 206 10.79 -19.46 7.47
CA LYS A 206 11.84 -19.92 8.38
C LYS A 206 12.52 -18.77 9.13
N LYS A 207 12.89 -17.69 8.43
CA LYS A 207 13.67 -16.59 9.02
C LYS A 207 12.78 -15.57 9.72
N LEU A 208 11.66 -15.17 9.11
CA LEU A 208 10.75 -14.16 9.71
C LEU A 208 9.71 -14.77 10.64
N LYS A 209 9.56 -16.11 10.66
CA LYS A 209 8.50 -16.82 11.41
C LYS A 209 7.10 -16.30 11.05
N ALA A 210 6.95 -15.84 9.80
CA ALA A 210 5.71 -15.29 9.26
C ALA A 210 4.95 -16.35 8.46
N ASN A 211 3.67 -16.10 8.19
CA ASN A 211 2.82 -17.01 7.41
C ASN A 211 2.55 -16.34 6.06
N PRO A 212 3.37 -16.61 5.03
CA PRO A 212 3.16 -16.05 3.70
C PRO A 212 1.91 -16.68 3.08
N VAL A 213 1.05 -15.83 2.53
CA VAL A 213 -0.17 -16.19 1.82
C VAL A 213 0.06 -15.89 0.34
N LEU A 214 0.33 -16.91 -0.46
CA LEU A 214 0.72 -16.74 -1.86
C LEU A 214 -0.49 -16.32 -2.70
N LEU A 215 -0.40 -15.16 -3.38
CA LEU A 215 -1.47 -14.67 -4.26
C LEU A 215 -1.16 -14.87 -5.74
N GLN A 216 0.12 -15.03 -6.09
CA GLN A 216 0.56 -15.06 -7.48
C GLN A 216 1.64 -16.11 -7.72
N VAL A 217 1.60 -16.71 -8.91
CA VAL A 217 2.64 -17.63 -9.40
C VAL A 217 3.28 -17.01 -10.64
N ASN A 218 4.60 -17.10 -10.78
CA ASN A 218 5.32 -16.56 -11.92
C ASN A 218 5.18 -17.45 -13.17
N ILE A 219 5.13 -16.81 -14.35
CA ILE A 219 5.18 -17.48 -15.66
C ILE A 219 6.59 -17.30 -16.23
N GLY A 220 7.31 -18.41 -16.33
CA GLY A 220 8.72 -18.44 -16.70
C GLY A 220 9.65 -18.03 -15.54
N SER A 221 10.95 -18.10 -15.79
CA SER A 221 12.00 -17.83 -14.80
C SER A 221 13.17 -17.06 -15.43
N GLY A 222 13.82 -16.21 -14.63
CA GLY A 222 14.95 -15.38 -15.06
C GLY A 222 14.63 -14.55 -16.30
N LYS A 223 15.49 -14.62 -17.33
CA LYS A 223 15.28 -13.91 -18.60
C LYS A 223 13.98 -14.31 -19.32
N GLY A 224 13.45 -15.50 -19.05
CA GLY A 224 12.19 -16.01 -19.59
C GLY A 224 10.94 -15.58 -18.81
N PHE A 225 11.06 -14.69 -17.81
CA PHE A 225 9.93 -14.19 -17.04
C PHE A 225 9.02 -13.31 -17.91
N THR A 226 7.82 -13.81 -18.23
CA THR A 226 6.88 -13.18 -19.18
C THR A 226 5.59 -12.69 -18.53
N GLY A 227 5.22 -13.25 -17.38
CA GLY A 227 3.93 -12.95 -16.77
C GLY A 227 3.75 -13.55 -15.38
N LEU A 228 2.52 -13.48 -14.89
CA LEU A 228 2.10 -14.02 -13.60
C LEU A 228 0.68 -14.57 -13.67
N VAL A 229 0.38 -15.56 -12.86
CA VAL A 229 -0.96 -16.11 -12.64
C VAL A 229 -1.49 -15.52 -11.34
N ASP A 230 -2.63 -14.83 -11.40
CA ASP A 230 -3.37 -14.40 -10.22
C ASP A 230 -4.24 -15.56 -9.73
N LEU A 231 -3.91 -16.10 -8.56
CA LEU A 231 -4.60 -17.25 -7.97
C LEU A 231 -6.02 -16.92 -7.52
N ILE A 232 -6.33 -15.64 -7.29
CA ILE A 232 -7.65 -15.23 -6.80
C ILE A 232 -8.65 -15.13 -7.95
N THR A 233 -8.26 -14.45 -9.03
CA THR A 233 -9.10 -14.26 -10.22
C THR A 233 -9.00 -15.41 -11.21
N LYS A 234 -7.98 -16.27 -11.08
CA LYS A 234 -7.65 -17.35 -12.03
C LYS A 234 -7.36 -16.81 -13.44
N GLU A 235 -6.65 -15.69 -13.49
CA GLU A 235 -6.23 -15.04 -14.72
C GLU A 235 -4.71 -15.09 -14.85
N GLN A 236 -4.23 -15.37 -16.06
CA GLN A 236 -2.85 -15.10 -16.47
C GLN A 236 -2.73 -13.65 -16.89
N VAL A 237 -1.69 -12.98 -16.41
CA VAL A 237 -1.31 -11.62 -16.75
C VAL A 237 0.02 -11.69 -17.48
N ILE A 238 0.01 -11.40 -18.78
CA ILE A 238 1.19 -11.52 -19.66
C ILE A 238 1.54 -10.15 -20.23
N TRP A 239 2.79 -9.73 -20.03
CA TRP A 239 3.35 -8.53 -20.66
C TRP A 239 4.00 -8.94 -21.98
N ASN A 240 3.32 -8.65 -23.08
CA ASN A 240 3.68 -9.14 -24.40
C ASN A 240 4.90 -8.34 -24.94
N VAL A 241 6.01 -9.02 -25.20
CA VAL A 241 7.31 -8.43 -25.58
C VAL A 241 7.30 -7.81 -27.00
N LYS A 242 6.14 -7.80 -27.68
CA LYS A 242 6.00 -7.35 -29.09
C LYS A 242 5.19 -6.06 -29.29
N SER A 243 4.66 -5.44 -28.24
CA SER A 243 4.06 -4.10 -28.36
C SER A 243 5.15 -3.03 -28.22
N SER A 244 5.07 -2.00 -29.07
CA SER A 244 6.06 -0.94 -29.30
C SER A 244 6.47 -0.07 -28.10
N SER A 245 5.97 -0.32 -26.89
CA SER A 245 6.45 0.29 -25.65
C SER A 245 6.87 -0.79 -24.65
N GLU A 246 8.15 -0.80 -24.26
CA GLU A 246 8.71 -1.67 -23.21
C GLU A 246 8.39 -1.16 -21.78
N ASP A 247 7.52 -0.16 -21.68
CA ASP A 247 7.14 0.53 -20.44
C ASP A 247 6.20 -0.27 -19.55
N GLY A 248 5.70 -1.41 -20.02
CA GLY A 248 4.87 -2.35 -19.25
C GLY A 248 3.43 -1.89 -18.99
N ARG A 249 2.96 -0.81 -19.61
CA ARG A 249 1.58 -0.30 -19.45
C ARG A 249 0.53 -1.25 -20.04
N VAL A 250 0.88 -1.93 -21.12
CA VAL A 250 -0.01 -2.83 -21.85
C VAL A 250 0.29 -4.28 -21.47
N PHE A 251 -0.72 -4.97 -20.96
CA PHE A 251 -0.66 -6.41 -20.71
C PHE A 251 -2.01 -7.06 -21.02
N GLN A 252 -1.98 -8.38 -21.22
CA GLN A 252 -3.17 -9.16 -21.52
C GLN A 252 -3.57 -9.98 -20.31
N LYS A 253 -4.86 -9.97 -20.00
CA LYS A 253 -5.49 -10.87 -19.03
C LYS A 253 -6.15 -12.01 -19.78
N ILE A 254 -5.73 -13.23 -19.49
CA ILE A 254 -6.17 -14.44 -20.17
C ILE A 254 -6.69 -15.41 -19.11
N PRO A 255 -7.91 -15.95 -19.23
CA PRO A 255 -8.40 -16.95 -18.29
C PRO A 255 -7.45 -18.14 -18.19
N LEU A 256 -7.15 -18.59 -16.97
CA LEU A 256 -6.24 -19.70 -16.74
C LEU A 256 -6.70 -20.98 -17.47
N SER A 257 -8.01 -21.21 -17.60
CA SER A 257 -8.57 -22.34 -18.36
C SER A 257 -8.17 -22.39 -19.84
N SER A 258 -7.65 -21.29 -20.39
CA SER A 258 -7.25 -21.20 -21.80
C SER A 258 -5.75 -21.36 -22.04
N SER A 259 -4.93 -21.65 -21.00
CA SER A 259 -3.54 -22.06 -21.24
C SER A 259 -3.43 -23.51 -21.66
N ASP A 260 -2.59 -23.76 -22.65
CA ASP A 260 -2.20 -25.11 -23.08
C ASP A 260 -1.09 -25.72 -22.18
N ASN A 261 -0.57 -24.97 -21.20
CA ASN A 261 0.47 -25.44 -20.30
C ASN A 261 -0.10 -26.20 -19.09
N ALA A 262 -0.08 -27.53 -19.17
CA ALA A 262 -0.58 -28.42 -18.13
C ALA A 262 0.18 -28.30 -16.79
N GLU A 263 1.49 -28.05 -16.83
CA GLU A 263 2.31 -27.92 -15.61
C GLU A 263 1.92 -26.68 -14.82
N LEU A 264 1.77 -25.54 -15.50
CA LEU A 264 1.35 -24.29 -14.92
C LEU A 264 -0.07 -24.37 -14.33
N LEU A 265 -0.98 -25.08 -15.01
CA LEU A 265 -2.32 -25.35 -14.51
C LEU A 265 -2.29 -26.14 -13.20
N SER A 266 -1.47 -27.20 -13.15
CA SER A 266 -1.34 -28.03 -11.94
C SER A 266 -0.75 -27.23 -10.78
N GLN A 267 0.33 -26.49 -11.03
CA GLN A 267 0.97 -25.65 -10.02
C GLN A 267 0.02 -24.57 -9.49
N ALA A 268 -0.75 -23.92 -10.37
CA ALA A 268 -1.70 -22.90 -9.97
C ALA A 268 -2.86 -23.48 -9.14
N LYS A 269 -3.35 -24.68 -9.48
CA LYS A 269 -4.37 -25.38 -8.68
C LYS A 269 -3.86 -25.74 -7.28
N GLU A 270 -2.67 -26.33 -7.19
CA GLU A 270 -2.05 -26.67 -5.91
C GLU A 270 -1.82 -25.42 -5.04
N ALA A 271 -1.25 -24.36 -5.64
CA ALA A 271 -1.01 -23.10 -4.95
C ALA A 271 -2.31 -22.45 -4.47
N ARG A 272 -3.39 -22.54 -5.25
CA ARG A 272 -4.71 -22.03 -4.88
C ARG A 272 -5.34 -22.84 -3.75
N SER A 273 -5.23 -24.17 -3.75
CA SER A 273 -5.67 -25.02 -2.64
C SER A 273 -4.93 -24.64 -1.35
N SER A 274 -3.60 -24.50 -1.43
CA SER A 274 -2.80 -24.07 -0.28
C SER A 274 -3.18 -22.67 0.22
N LEU A 275 -3.49 -21.73 -0.68
CA LEU A 275 -3.99 -20.40 -0.34
C LEU A 275 -5.30 -20.47 0.47
N ILE A 276 -6.25 -21.30 0.03
CA ILE A 276 -7.55 -21.46 0.69
C ILE A 276 -7.37 -22.13 2.06
N GLU A 277 -6.56 -23.18 2.14
CA GLU A 277 -6.21 -23.84 3.41
C GLU A 277 -5.55 -22.87 4.39
N GLN A 278 -4.59 -22.06 3.93
CA GLN A 278 -3.90 -21.07 4.78
C GLN A 278 -4.86 -19.99 5.29
N CYS A 279 -5.84 -19.59 4.48
CA CYS A 279 -6.90 -18.68 4.91
C CYS A 279 -7.88 -19.35 5.88
N GLY A 280 -8.04 -20.67 5.78
CA GLY A 280 -9.01 -21.44 6.56
C GLY A 280 -8.52 -22.03 7.88
N PHE A 281 -7.24 -22.41 7.98
CA PHE A 281 -6.73 -23.27 9.06
C PHE A 281 -6.52 -22.57 10.43
N ARG A 282 -6.98 -21.33 10.65
CA ARG A 282 -6.69 -20.62 11.91
C ARG A 282 -7.93 -20.27 12.72
N ARG A 283 -7.86 -20.65 14.01
CA ARG A 283 -8.74 -20.43 15.18
C ARG A 283 -9.23 -18.99 15.45
N PHE A 284 -9.20 -18.12 14.45
CA PHE A 284 -9.61 -16.71 14.46
C PHE A 284 -10.58 -16.41 13.31
N LEU A 285 -11.24 -17.45 12.77
CA LEU A 285 -12.31 -17.32 11.80
C LEU A 285 -13.43 -16.48 12.42
N ALA A 286 -13.90 -15.48 11.68
CA ALA A 286 -15.30 -15.09 11.82
C ALA A 286 -16.14 -16.31 11.39
N PRO A 287 -17.30 -16.56 12.02
CA PRO A 287 -18.17 -17.71 11.72
C PRO A 287 -18.39 -17.95 10.21
N ASP A 288 -18.44 -16.86 9.44
CA ASP A 288 -18.67 -16.85 7.99
C ASP A 288 -17.58 -17.56 7.14
N LEU A 289 -16.34 -17.66 7.63
CA LEU A 289 -15.26 -18.33 6.89
C LEU A 289 -15.12 -19.81 7.27
N GLU A 290 -15.55 -20.20 8.48
CA GLU A 290 -15.74 -21.60 8.87
C GLU A 290 -16.86 -22.23 8.03
N LEU A 291 -17.97 -21.49 7.83
CA LEU A 291 -19.03 -21.84 6.90
C LEU A 291 -18.51 -22.01 5.47
N LEU A 292 -17.59 -21.16 5.02
CA LEU A 292 -17.01 -21.25 3.67
C LEU A 292 -16.16 -22.51 3.48
N LEU A 293 -15.35 -22.88 4.48
CA LEU A 293 -14.58 -24.12 4.43
C LEU A 293 -15.47 -25.35 4.50
N GLY A 294 -16.59 -25.28 5.22
CA GLY A 294 -17.61 -26.32 5.23
C GLY A 294 -18.31 -26.46 3.88
N GLU A 295 -18.82 -25.35 3.33
CA GLU A 295 -19.55 -25.27 2.05
C GLU A 295 -18.71 -25.73 0.85
N PHE A 296 -17.41 -25.46 0.86
CA PHE A 296 -16.51 -25.73 -0.28
C PHE A 296 -15.45 -26.79 0.03
N SER A 297 -15.62 -27.58 1.10
CA SER A 297 -14.67 -28.62 1.52
C SER A 297 -14.37 -29.65 0.42
N GLU A 298 -15.33 -29.95 -0.44
CA GLU A 298 -15.18 -30.90 -1.55
C GLU A 298 -14.61 -30.26 -2.83
N ASN A 299 -14.69 -28.93 -2.99
CA ASN A 299 -14.24 -28.24 -4.19
C ASN A 299 -13.76 -26.81 -3.92
N PHE A 300 -12.48 -26.68 -3.56
CA PHE A 300 -11.80 -25.39 -3.37
C PHE A 300 -11.76 -24.52 -4.63
N ASP A 301 -11.89 -25.12 -5.82
CA ASP A 301 -11.97 -24.37 -7.07
C ASP A 301 -13.30 -23.61 -7.20
N ALA A 302 -14.37 -24.03 -6.54
CA ALA A 302 -15.66 -23.33 -6.59
C ALA A 302 -15.70 -22.04 -5.74
N VAL A 303 -14.71 -21.79 -4.89
CA VAL A 303 -14.69 -20.61 -4.01
C VAL A 303 -14.70 -19.30 -4.81
N PRO A 304 -15.70 -18.41 -4.62
CA PRO A 304 -15.76 -17.14 -5.32
C PRO A 304 -14.58 -16.21 -4.98
N SER A 305 -14.05 -15.51 -5.98
CA SER A 305 -12.92 -14.59 -5.82
C SER A 305 -13.17 -13.49 -4.79
N GLU A 306 -14.40 -12.97 -4.70
CA GLU A 306 -14.75 -11.91 -3.73
C GLU A 306 -14.62 -12.38 -2.28
N LYS A 307 -15.15 -13.57 -1.97
CA LYS A 307 -15.04 -14.14 -0.62
C LYS A 307 -13.56 -14.42 -0.27
N LEU A 308 -12.77 -14.87 -1.24
CA LEU A 308 -11.33 -15.10 -1.05
C LEU A 308 -10.55 -13.80 -0.81
N ARG A 309 -10.84 -12.72 -1.55
CA ARG A 309 -10.22 -11.40 -1.29
C ARG A 309 -10.55 -10.90 0.11
N ALA A 310 -11.80 -11.04 0.55
CA ALA A 310 -12.22 -10.65 1.90
C ALA A 310 -11.49 -11.48 2.97
N ALA A 311 -11.30 -12.78 2.76
CA ALA A 311 -10.53 -13.64 3.66
C ALA A 311 -9.07 -13.19 3.77
N VAL A 312 -8.38 -12.97 2.64
CA VAL A 312 -7.00 -12.50 2.60
C VAL A 312 -6.87 -11.13 3.29
N ARG A 313 -7.78 -10.19 3.02
CA ARG A 313 -7.79 -8.87 3.68
C ARG A 313 -7.90 -9.02 5.19
N ARG A 314 -8.84 -9.82 5.71
CA ARG A 314 -9.00 -10.05 7.16
C ARG A 314 -7.74 -10.63 7.80
N VAL A 315 -7.14 -11.64 7.17
CA VAL A 315 -5.90 -12.27 7.66
C VAL A 315 -4.74 -11.26 7.69
N THR A 316 -4.69 -10.36 6.70
CA THR A 316 -3.71 -9.27 6.61
C THR A 316 -3.89 -8.25 7.73
N LEU A 317 -5.12 -7.75 7.92
CA LEU A 317 -5.45 -6.79 8.97
C LEU A 317 -5.18 -7.36 10.38
N ALA A 318 -5.50 -8.65 10.59
CA ALA A 318 -5.21 -9.36 11.82
C ALA A 318 -3.71 -9.68 12.02
N ARG A 319 -2.86 -9.42 11.01
CA ARG A 319 -1.41 -9.73 10.99
C ARG A 319 -1.11 -11.21 11.22
N LYS A 320 -2.05 -12.10 10.88
CA LYS A 320 -1.87 -13.55 11.03
C LYS A 320 -1.27 -14.18 9.78
N GLY A 321 -1.46 -13.56 8.63
CA GLY A 321 -0.82 -13.93 7.38
C GLY A 321 -0.43 -12.69 6.60
N VAL A 322 0.54 -12.87 5.71
CA VAL A 322 1.12 -11.79 4.91
C VAL A 322 0.96 -12.14 3.44
N PRO A 323 0.16 -11.39 2.67
CA PRO A 323 0.02 -11.62 1.24
C PRO A 323 1.36 -11.50 0.52
N VAL A 324 1.67 -12.44 -0.37
CA VAL A 324 2.90 -12.46 -1.16
C VAL A 324 2.57 -12.36 -2.64
N LEU A 325 3.15 -11.35 -3.27
CA LEU A 325 3.12 -11.10 -4.71
C LEU A 325 4.53 -11.23 -5.29
N CYS A 326 4.64 -11.36 -6.60
CA CYS A 326 5.92 -11.43 -7.29
C CYS A 326 5.94 -10.56 -8.55
N GLY A 327 7.14 -10.14 -8.97
CA GLY A 327 7.31 -9.34 -10.16
C GLY A 327 8.76 -8.91 -10.41
N SER A 328 8.93 -8.05 -11.40
CA SER A 328 10.18 -7.36 -11.69
C SER A 328 9.87 -5.90 -11.95
N ALA A 329 10.21 -5.05 -10.96
CA ALA A 329 10.06 -3.60 -11.09
C ALA A 329 10.95 -3.05 -12.21
N LEU A 330 12.17 -3.59 -12.36
CA LEU A 330 13.10 -3.18 -13.41
C LEU A 330 12.57 -3.51 -14.82
N LYS A 331 11.97 -4.69 -15.01
CA LYS A 331 11.37 -5.11 -16.27
C LYS A 331 9.90 -4.75 -16.42
N ASN A 332 9.40 -3.81 -15.60
CA ASN A 332 8.06 -3.24 -15.74
C ASN A 332 6.91 -4.27 -15.64
N LYS A 333 7.09 -5.32 -14.84
CA LYS A 333 6.15 -6.45 -14.71
C LYS A 333 5.72 -6.64 -13.24
N GLY A 334 4.43 -6.65 -12.97
CA GLY A 334 3.88 -7.00 -11.65
C GLY A 334 3.71 -5.85 -10.64
N VAL A 335 4.14 -4.63 -10.96
CA VAL A 335 3.94 -3.46 -10.07
C VAL A 335 2.48 -2.99 -10.07
N GLN A 336 1.74 -3.10 -11.18
CA GLN A 336 0.32 -2.74 -11.21
C GLN A 336 -0.53 -3.69 -10.34
N PRO A 337 -0.35 -5.03 -10.40
CA PRO A 337 -0.94 -5.93 -9.42
C PRO A 337 -0.53 -5.64 -7.97
N LEU A 338 0.70 -5.15 -7.72
CA LEU A 338 1.12 -4.71 -6.40
C LEU A 338 0.32 -3.48 -5.91
N LEU A 339 0.11 -2.47 -6.76
CA LEU A 339 -0.75 -1.32 -6.44
C LEU A 339 -2.21 -1.74 -6.17
N ASP A 340 -2.71 -2.73 -6.92
CA ASP A 340 -4.02 -3.33 -6.68
C ASP A 340 -4.07 -4.05 -5.31
N ALA A 341 -3.02 -4.78 -4.95
CA ALA A 341 -2.91 -5.44 -3.66
C ALA A 341 -2.81 -4.44 -2.48
N VAL A 342 -2.08 -3.32 -2.66
CA VAL A 342 -2.00 -2.24 -1.67
C VAL A 342 -3.40 -1.68 -1.36
N THR A 343 -4.17 -1.35 -2.39
CA THR A 343 -5.52 -0.79 -2.19
C THR A 343 -6.50 -1.82 -1.61
N THR A 344 -6.37 -3.09 -2.00
CA THR A 344 -7.29 -4.18 -1.62
C THR A 344 -7.00 -4.76 -0.24
N TYR A 345 -5.74 -4.94 0.17
CA TYR A 345 -5.39 -5.71 1.38
C TYR A 345 -4.84 -4.88 2.53
N LEU A 346 -4.21 -3.73 2.26
CA LEU A 346 -3.69 -2.88 3.33
C LEU A 346 -4.81 -2.07 4.00
N PRO A 347 -4.62 -1.70 5.28
CA PRO A 347 -5.62 -0.97 6.05
C PRO A 347 -5.78 0.47 5.57
N ALA A 348 -7.00 0.98 5.74
CA ALA A 348 -7.29 2.39 5.80
C ALA A 348 -6.99 2.95 7.21
N PRO A 349 -6.76 4.27 7.35
CA PRO A 349 -6.52 4.91 8.65
C PRO A 349 -7.58 4.62 9.71
N ASN A 350 -8.85 4.53 9.32
CA ASN A 350 -9.97 4.27 10.24
C ASN A 350 -10.03 2.81 10.74
N GLU A 351 -9.39 1.87 10.04
CA GLU A 351 -9.29 0.47 10.46
C GLU A 351 -8.13 0.24 11.44
N ARG A 352 -7.26 1.24 11.61
CA ARG A 352 -6.24 1.27 12.66
C ARG A 352 -6.93 1.78 13.92
N HIS A 353 -7.41 0.88 14.78
CA HIS A 353 -8.03 1.22 16.06
C HIS A 353 -7.03 1.96 16.98
N LEU A 354 -6.91 3.28 16.81
CA LEU A 354 -6.04 4.16 17.59
C LEU A 354 -6.89 4.90 18.62
N ASP A 355 -6.60 4.67 19.91
CA ASP A 355 -7.36 5.27 21.03
C ASP A 355 -7.40 6.80 20.97
N LEU A 356 -6.34 7.40 20.45
CA LEU A 356 -6.21 8.84 20.22
C LEU A 356 -7.36 9.44 19.40
N VAL A 357 -7.83 8.73 18.38
CA VAL A 357 -8.94 9.21 17.53
C VAL A 357 -10.23 9.33 18.36
N ARG A 358 -10.43 8.43 19.33
CA ARG A 358 -11.60 8.44 20.22
C ARG A 358 -11.57 9.62 21.18
N TRP A 359 -10.40 9.96 21.71
CA TRP A 359 -10.27 11.03 22.71
C TRP A 359 -10.37 12.43 22.10
N TYR A 360 -9.84 12.63 20.91
CA TYR A 360 -9.88 13.94 20.23
C TYR A 360 -11.14 14.16 19.39
N LYS A 361 -11.86 13.09 18.98
CA LYS A 361 -13.11 13.18 18.19
C LYS A 361 -12.91 13.96 16.88
N ASP A 362 -13.37 15.21 16.83
CA ASP A 362 -13.27 16.12 15.68
C ASP A 362 -12.19 17.19 15.86
N ASP A 363 -11.58 17.27 17.05
CA ASP A 363 -10.50 18.21 17.32
C ASP A 363 -9.21 17.78 16.60
N LEU A 364 -8.43 18.76 16.13
CA LEU A 364 -7.16 18.48 15.49
C LEU A 364 -6.22 17.73 16.45
N CYS A 365 -5.74 16.58 16.00
CA CYS A 365 -4.61 15.89 16.57
C CYS A 365 -3.70 15.35 15.46
N ALA A 366 -2.44 15.76 15.48
CA ALA A 366 -1.44 15.37 14.51
C ALA A 366 -0.09 15.08 15.20
N LEU A 367 0.74 14.25 14.56
CA LEU A 367 2.08 13.92 15.01
C LEU A 367 3.11 14.40 13.99
N ALA A 368 4.06 15.22 14.44
CA ALA A 368 5.23 15.58 13.64
C ALA A 368 6.21 14.39 13.62
N PHE A 369 6.50 13.85 12.43
CA PHE A 369 7.37 12.67 12.32
C PHE A 369 8.67 12.91 11.55
N LYS A 370 8.76 14.05 10.86
CA LYS A 370 9.96 14.45 10.13
C LYS A 370 10.03 15.96 10.00
N VAL A 371 11.24 16.52 10.17
CA VAL A 371 11.50 17.96 9.99
C VAL A 371 12.65 18.13 9.00
N LEU A 372 12.43 18.91 7.97
CA LEU A 372 13.44 19.34 7.01
C LEU A 372 13.66 20.84 7.13
N HIS A 373 14.85 21.30 6.77
CA HIS A 373 15.17 22.72 6.73
C HIS A 373 15.38 23.15 5.29
N ASP A 374 14.49 24.01 4.80
CA ASP A 374 14.63 24.64 3.50
C ASP A 374 15.27 26.02 3.65
N LYS A 375 16.20 26.36 2.74
CA LYS A 375 16.97 27.61 2.81
C LYS A 375 16.08 28.85 2.69
N GLN A 376 14.95 28.77 1.97
CA GLN A 376 14.05 29.90 1.72
C GLN A 376 12.82 29.87 2.61
N ARG A 377 12.25 28.68 2.86
CA ARG A 377 10.97 28.50 3.56
C ARG A 377 11.13 28.22 5.05
N GLY A 378 12.36 27.97 5.53
CA GLY A 378 12.63 27.61 6.91
C GLY A 378 12.26 26.16 7.23
N PRO A 379 11.83 25.85 8.47
CA PRO A 379 11.51 24.49 8.87
C PRO A 379 10.21 24.01 8.18
N LEU A 380 10.36 22.90 7.46
CA LEU A 380 9.31 22.12 6.82
C LEU A 380 8.99 20.91 7.72
N VAL A 381 7.82 20.89 8.34
CA VAL A 381 7.44 19.84 9.30
C VAL A 381 6.39 18.92 8.67
N PHE A 382 6.75 17.65 8.50
CA PHE A 382 5.85 16.60 8.06
C PHE A 382 5.01 16.12 9.23
N VAL A 383 3.70 16.13 9.04
CA VAL A 383 2.71 15.83 10.07
C VAL A 383 1.75 14.76 9.59
N ARG A 384 1.47 13.78 10.46
CA ARG A 384 0.42 12.79 10.29
C ARG A 384 -0.83 13.27 11.02
N ILE A 385 -1.92 13.51 10.30
CA ILE A 385 -3.19 13.95 10.91
C ILE A 385 -4.00 12.71 11.32
N TYR A 386 -4.25 12.55 12.62
CA TYR A 386 -5.04 11.44 13.16
C TYR A 386 -6.51 11.81 13.35
N SER A 387 -6.80 13.05 13.75
CA SER A 387 -8.14 13.54 14.00
C SER A 387 -8.23 15.03 13.62
N GLY A 388 -9.44 15.48 13.30
CA GLY A 388 -9.73 16.85 12.89
C GLY A 388 -9.23 17.23 11.50
N THR A 389 -9.10 18.53 11.27
CA THR A 389 -8.70 19.12 9.98
C THR A 389 -7.64 20.19 10.20
N MET A 390 -6.61 20.20 9.36
CA MET A 390 -5.60 21.26 9.32
C MET A 390 -5.92 22.26 8.21
N LYS A 391 -5.83 23.55 8.51
CA LYS A 391 -6.04 24.66 7.57
C LYS A 391 -4.85 25.62 7.64
N PRO A 392 -4.37 26.18 6.52
CA PRO A 392 -3.29 27.16 6.55
C PRO A 392 -3.67 28.37 7.43
N GLN A 393 -2.67 29.09 7.93
CA GLN A 393 -2.83 30.26 8.80
C GLN A 393 -3.48 30.03 10.17
N SER A 394 -3.80 28.78 10.53
CA SER A 394 -4.34 28.48 11.86
C SER A 394 -3.24 28.42 12.92
N ALA A 395 -3.61 28.80 14.15
CA ALA A 395 -2.79 28.54 15.34
C ALA A 395 -2.98 27.07 15.75
N VAL A 396 -1.89 26.44 16.16
CA VAL A 396 -1.84 25.07 16.68
C VAL A 396 -1.01 25.06 17.95
N HIS A 397 -1.28 24.13 18.84
CA HIS A 397 -0.56 23.99 20.11
C HIS A 397 0.29 22.74 20.09
N ASN A 398 1.58 22.89 20.39
CA ASN A 398 2.51 21.79 20.60
C ASN A 398 2.49 21.39 22.08
N ILE A 399 2.04 20.17 22.36
CA ILE A 399 1.91 19.66 23.73
C ILE A 399 3.28 19.50 24.39
N ASN A 400 4.24 18.90 23.68
CA ASN A 400 5.57 18.57 24.20
C ASN A 400 6.38 19.83 24.56
N ARG A 401 6.14 20.93 23.84
CA ARG A 401 6.84 22.21 24.04
C ARG A 401 6.02 23.24 24.83
N ASN A 402 4.75 22.95 25.12
CA ASN A 402 3.79 23.88 25.73
C ASN A 402 3.81 25.26 25.03
N ALA A 403 3.86 25.25 23.69
CA ALA A 403 4.01 26.43 22.87
C ALA A 403 2.90 26.47 21.81
N THR A 404 2.37 27.67 21.56
CA THR A 404 1.41 27.90 20.47
C THR A 404 2.15 28.43 19.27
N GLU A 405 2.05 27.73 18.15
CA GLU A 405 2.70 28.06 16.89
C GLU A 405 1.65 28.34 15.82
N ARG A 406 2.02 29.09 14.79
CA ARG A 406 1.11 29.42 13.68
C ARG A 406 1.71 28.90 12.38
N MET A 407 0.99 28.00 11.72
CA MET A 407 1.41 27.55 10.39
C MET A 407 1.08 28.61 9.34
N SER A 408 2.03 28.92 8.46
CA SER A 408 1.84 29.88 7.38
C SER A 408 1.17 29.24 6.18
N ARG A 409 1.67 28.06 5.77
CA ARG A 409 1.22 27.32 4.59
C ARG A 409 1.06 25.85 4.89
N LEU A 410 0.15 25.23 4.15
CA LEU A 410 -0.09 23.79 4.16
C LEU A 410 0.19 23.25 2.76
N LEU A 411 1.01 22.21 2.70
CA LEU A 411 1.54 21.63 1.48
C LEU A 411 1.22 20.13 1.45
N MET A 412 0.91 19.60 0.27
CA MET A 412 0.86 18.17 0.02
C MET A 412 2.26 17.70 -0.38
N PRO A 413 2.79 16.64 0.25
CA PRO A 413 4.12 16.14 -0.08
C PRO A 413 4.11 15.37 -1.40
N PHE A 414 4.97 15.80 -2.32
CA PHE A 414 5.27 15.10 -3.56
C PHE A 414 6.77 15.26 -3.84
N ALA A 415 7.58 14.46 -3.14
CA ALA A 415 9.04 14.54 -3.14
C ALA A 415 9.56 15.97 -2.89
N ASP A 416 10.15 16.62 -3.89
CA ASP A 416 10.66 18.00 -3.86
C ASP A 416 9.62 19.04 -4.31
N GLN A 417 8.65 18.65 -5.16
CA GLN A 417 7.63 19.51 -5.74
C GLN A 417 6.36 19.56 -4.88
N HIS A 418 6.40 20.41 -3.86
CA HIS A 418 5.29 20.54 -2.92
C HIS A 418 4.13 21.38 -3.46
N VAL A 419 2.89 20.89 -3.30
CA VAL A 419 1.66 21.57 -3.78
C VAL A 419 0.92 22.24 -2.63
N GLU A 420 0.65 23.53 -2.72
CA GLU A 420 -0.16 24.26 -1.72
C GLU A 420 -1.62 23.80 -1.74
N ILE A 421 -2.18 23.55 -0.55
CA ILE A 421 -3.54 23.04 -0.35
C ILE A 421 -4.30 23.84 0.70
N PRO A 422 -5.62 24.06 0.50
CA PRO A 422 -6.43 24.90 1.37
C PRO A 422 -6.82 24.22 2.69
N SER A 423 -6.86 22.90 2.74
CA SER A 423 -7.12 22.12 3.96
C SER A 423 -6.76 20.67 3.75
N LEU A 424 -6.44 19.96 4.84
CA LEU A 424 -6.23 18.52 4.83
C LEU A 424 -6.89 17.86 6.03
N THR A 425 -7.62 16.77 5.79
CA THR A 425 -8.40 16.04 6.81
C THR A 425 -7.62 14.88 7.44
N ALA A 426 -8.17 14.35 8.53
CA ALA A 426 -7.69 13.14 9.20
C ALA A 426 -7.41 11.97 8.25
N GLY A 427 -6.36 11.21 8.56
CA GLY A 427 -5.92 10.07 7.76
C GLY A 427 -4.95 10.42 6.62
N ASN A 428 -4.64 11.70 6.40
CA ASN A 428 -3.62 12.13 5.44
C ASN A 428 -2.28 12.50 6.09
N ILE A 429 -1.27 12.73 5.24
CA ILE A 429 0.04 13.27 5.62
C ILE A 429 0.17 14.65 4.99
N ALA A 430 0.48 15.65 5.81
CA ALA A 430 0.69 17.02 5.37
C ALA A 430 2.14 17.45 5.58
N LEU A 431 2.55 18.46 4.82
CA LEU A 431 3.75 19.23 5.07
C LEU A 431 3.36 20.65 5.48
N THR A 432 3.88 21.12 6.59
CA THR A 432 3.58 22.44 7.14
C THR A 432 4.81 23.34 7.07
N VAL A 433 4.56 24.63 6.87
CA VAL A 433 5.59 25.67 6.88
C VAL A 433 5.32 26.62 8.05
N GLY A 434 6.37 27.01 8.78
CA GLY A 434 6.30 28.06 9.81
C GLY A 434 6.22 27.57 11.25
N LEU A 435 6.22 26.25 11.49
CA LEU A 435 6.40 25.68 12.83
C LEU A 435 7.89 25.72 13.18
N LYS A 436 8.29 26.68 14.02
CA LYS A 436 9.67 27.00 14.36
C LYS A 436 10.23 26.16 15.51
N GLN A 437 9.39 25.76 16.46
CA GLN A 437 9.82 25.04 17.67
C GLN A 437 9.50 23.54 17.61
N THR A 438 8.61 23.14 16.71
CA THR A 438 8.20 21.74 16.55
C THR A 438 9.37 20.87 16.07
N VAL A 439 9.61 19.78 16.80
CA VAL A 439 10.61 18.77 16.43
C VAL A 439 9.96 17.42 16.09
N THR A 440 10.77 16.50 15.58
CA THR A 440 10.31 15.14 15.29
C THR A 440 9.89 14.41 16.57
N GLY A 441 8.67 13.89 16.58
CA GLY A 441 8.06 13.20 17.71
C GLY A 441 7.00 14.03 18.45
N ASP A 442 6.92 15.34 18.19
CA ASP A 442 6.00 16.24 18.88
C ASP A 442 4.54 16.05 18.44
N THR A 443 3.62 16.21 19.39
CA THR A 443 2.17 16.15 19.15
C THR A 443 1.59 17.56 19.00
N ILE A 444 0.89 17.78 17.90
CA ILE A 444 0.27 19.04 17.51
C ILE A 444 -1.24 18.92 17.64
N VAL A 445 -1.87 19.85 18.34
CA VAL A 445 -3.32 19.86 18.56
C VAL A 445 -3.96 21.22 18.26
N SER A 446 -5.29 21.28 18.23
CA SER A 446 -6.04 22.52 17.99
C SER A 446 -5.76 23.59 19.05
N SER A 447 -5.75 23.22 20.34
CA SER A 447 -5.52 24.13 21.45
C SER A 447 -5.16 23.39 22.74
N LYS A 448 -4.62 24.12 23.72
CA LYS A 448 -4.37 23.60 25.08
C LYS A 448 -5.64 23.08 25.75
N ALA A 449 -6.79 23.73 25.51
CA ALA A 449 -8.08 23.29 26.05
C ALA A 449 -8.52 21.94 25.47
N SER A 450 -8.28 21.71 24.17
CA SER A 450 -8.58 20.43 23.52
C SER A 450 -7.71 19.30 24.06
N ALA A 451 -6.40 19.54 24.25
CA ALA A 451 -5.51 18.56 24.90
C ALA A 451 -6.02 18.16 26.30
N ALA A 452 -6.36 19.15 27.14
CA ALA A 452 -6.88 18.89 28.48
C ALA A 452 -8.25 18.16 28.45
N ALA A 453 -9.08 18.42 27.44
CA ALA A 453 -10.35 17.71 27.27
C ALA A 453 -10.13 16.24 26.86
N ALA A 454 -9.18 15.97 25.96
CA ALA A 454 -8.79 14.62 25.56
C ALA A 454 -8.20 13.84 26.74
N GLU A 455 -7.33 14.45 27.53
CA GLU A 455 -6.73 13.84 28.72
C GLU A 455 -7.79 13.44 29.76
N ARG A 456 -8.77 14.32 30.03
CA ARG A 456 -9.90 13.99 30.91
C ARG A 456 -10.75 12.83 30.41
N ARG A 457 -10.88 12.66 29.09
CA ARG A 457 -11.61 11.53 28.50
C ARG A 457 -10.83 10.23 28.67
N ALA A 458 -9.53 10.26 28.41
CA ALA A 458 -8.64 9.12 28.58
C ALA A 458 -8.62 8.62 30.04
N LEU A 459 -8.59 9.52 31.03
CA LEU A 459 -8.61 9.14 32.45
C LEU A 459 -9.94 8.50 32.88
N LYS A 460 -11.08 9.03 32.40
CA LYS A 460 -12.40 8.46 32.71
C LYS A 460 -12.59 7.04 32.17
N GLU A 461 -12.02 6.73 31.01
CA GLU A 461 -12.05 5.37 30.45
C GLU A 461 -11.18 4.41 31.26
N GLY A 462 -9.98 4.83 31.67
CA GLY A 462 -9.10 4.02 32.52
C GLY A 462 -9.70 3.69 33.89
N GLU A 463 -10.48 4.59 34.48
CA GLU A 463 -11.22 4.34 35.73
C GLU A 463 -12.43 3.40 35.52
N GLY A 464 -13.02 3.39 34.33
CA GLY A 464 -14.12 2.51 33.95
C GLY A 464 -13.67 1.05 33.69
N GLU A 465 -12.53 0.87 33.02
CA GLU A 465 -11.94 -0.46 32.79
C GLU A 465 -11.44 -1.10 34.09
N GLY A 466 -10.86 -0.31 35.00
CA GLY A 466 -10.43 -0.79 36.32
C GLY A 466 -11.56 -1.29 37.23
N ARG A 467 -12.81 -0.82 37.03
CA ARG A 467 -14.00 -1.38 37.70
C ARG A 467 -14.56 -2.63 37.03
N ALA A 468 -14.33 -2.80 35.72
CA ALA A 468 -14.80 -3.97 34.97
C ALA A 468 -13.87 -5.20 35.13
N GLU A 469 -12.55 -4.98 35.29
CA GLU A 469 -11.58 -6.06 35.56
C GLU A 469 -11.74 -6.68 36.96
N GLY A 470 -12.29 -5.94 37.93
CA GLY A 470 -12.64 -6.48 39.25
C GLY A 470 -13.77 -7.52 39.25
N ALA A 471 -14.52 -7.66 38.14
CA ALA A 471 -15.66 -8.56 38.02
C ALA A 471 -15.43 -9.75 37.06
N ARG A 472 -14.26 -9.87 36.43
CA ARG A 472 -13.94 -10.95 35.48
C ARG A 472 -12.57 -11.58 35.76
N GLN A 473 -12.47 -12.34 36.85
CA GLN A 473 -11.39 -13.32 37.02
C GLN A 473 -11.91 -14.72 36.67
N SER A 474 -11.68 -15.14 35.41
CA SER A 474 -11.37 -16.53 35.00
C SER A 474 -11.31 -16.62 33.46
N GLY A 475 -10.11 -16.59 32.89
CA GLY A 475 -9.87 -16.87 31.46
C GLY A 475 -8.64 -16.14 30.90
N PRO A 476 -7.75 -16.78 30.11
CA PRO A 476 -6.39 -16.30 29.93
C PRO A 476 -6.23 -15.29 28.77
N GLY A 477 -5.54 -14.18 29.06
CA GLY A 477 -4.44 -13.70 28.21
C GLY A 477 -4.77 -12.68 27.11
N TRP A 478 -5.28 -11.51 27.47
CA TRP A 478 -5.03 -10.26 26.73
C TRP A 478 -4.29 -9.29 27.65
N SER A 479 -2.96 -9.28 27.58
CA SER A 479 -2.16 -8.29 28.29
C SER A 479 -2.14 -6.98 27.50
N GLY A 480 -3.02 -6.06 27.89
CA GLY A 480 -2.90 -4.65 27.56
C GLY A 480 -1.60 -4.11 28.15
N GLY A 481 -0.55 -4.06 27.34
CA GLY A 481 0.77 -3.57 27.75
C GLY A 481 0.84 -2.05 27.87
N PRO A 482 1.95 -1.50 28.43
CA PRO A 482 2.09 -0.12 28.94
C PRO A 482 2.23 0.97 27.85
N ARG A 483 1.59 0.80 26.68
CA ARG A 483 1.84 1.62 25.49
C ARG A 483 0.88 2.78 25.28
N THR A 484 -0.24 2.83 26.02
CA THR A 484 -1.23 3.92 25.95
C THR A 484 -0.77 5.21 26.65
N ARG A 485 0.23 5.14 27.55
CA ARG A 485 0.84 6.32 28.18
C ARG A 485 1.80 7.11 27.28
N VAL A 486 2.24 6.55 26.16
CA VAL A 486 3.34 7.13 25.35
C VAL A 486 2.87 8.29 24.46
N LEU A 487 1.57 8.53 24.33
CA LEU A 487 1.04 9.63 23.51
C LEU A 487 0.39 10.76 24.32
N LEU A 488 0.17 10.59 25.63
CA LEU A 488 -0.30 11.65 26.51
C LEU A 488 0.82 12.22 27.41
N HIS A 489 1.94 11.49 27.60
CA HIS A 489 2.99 11.92 28.54
C HIS A 489 4.44 11.66 28.13
N ARG A 490 4.77 11.68 26.83
CA ARG A 490 6.17 11.85 26.39
C ARG A 490 6.31 12.81 25.23
#